data_AF-A0A956ZAN0-F1
#
_entry.id   AF-A0A956ZAN0-F1
#
_cell.length_a   1.000
_cell.length_b   1.000
_cell.length_c   1.000
_cell.angle_alpha   90.00
_cell.angle_beta   90.00
_cell.angle_gamma   90.00
#
_symmetry.space_group_name_H-M   'P 1'
#
loop_
_entity.id
_entity.type
_entity.pdbx_description
1 polymer ?
#
loop_
_entity_poly.entity_id
_entity_poly.type
_entity_poly.pdbx_seq_one_letter_code
_entity_poly.pdbx_strand_id
1 'polypeptide(L)' 'ALGRDPVHIDEIIRLTGLDTPSVLSVLLTLELAGHALQHPGKFFSRRI' A
#
# COMPACT_ATOMS: atom_id res chain seq x y z
N ALA A 1 6.08 -7.63 -1.15
CA ALA A 1 6.80 -6.34 -1.24
C ALA A 1 6.12 -5.49 -2.32
N LEU A 2 5.93 -4.18 -2.10
CA LEU A 2 5.32 -3.29 -3.10
C LEU A 2 6.26 -3.10 -4.30
N GLY A 3 5.72 -3.22 -5.52
CA GLY A 3 6.44 -3.05 -6.79
C GLY A 3 6.31 -1.64 -7.38
N ARG A 4 6.79 -1.46 -8.61
CA ARG A 4 6.61 -0.21 -9.38
C ARG A 4 5.18 -0.04 -9.90
N ASP A 5 4.53 -1.16 -10.21
CA ASP A 5 3.14 -1.16 -10.66
C ASP A 5 2.19 -0.91 -9.48
N PRO A 6 1.20 0.00 -9.61
CA PRO A 6 0.23 0.24 -8.56
C PRO A 6 -0.62 -1.01 -8.29
N VAL A 7 -0.76 -1.36 -7.01
CA VAL A 7 -1.53 -2.51 -6.52
C VAL A 7 -2.71 -2.01 -5.69
N HIS A 8 -3.90 -2.56 -5.93
CA HIS A 8 -5.09 -2.19 -5.15
C HIS A 8 -4.97 -2.68 -3.69
N ILE A 9 -5.53 -1.93 -2.75
CA ILE A 9 -5.46 -2.31 -1.33
C ILE A 9 -6.04 -3.70 -1.03
N ASP A 10 -7.10 -4.11 -1.71
CA ASP A 10 -7.71 -5.44 -1.51
C ASP A 10 -6.75 -6.58 -1.89
N GLU A 11 -5.89 -6.35 -2.90
CA GLU A 11 -4.84 -7.29 -3.27
C GLU A 11 -3.80 -7.40 -2.16
N ILE A 12 -3.40 -6.26 -1.59
CA ILE A 12 -2.43 -6.20 -0.48
C ILE A 12 -3.00 -6.91 0.75
N ILE A 13 -4.27 -6.68 1.09
CA ILE A 13 -4.99 -7.36 2.17
C ILE A 13 -4.99 -8.88 1.92
N ARG A 14 -5.37 -9.32 0.72
CA ARG A 14 -5.41 -10.75 0.38
C ARG A 14 -4.05 -11.42 0.46
N LEU A 15 -2.99 -10.75 0.00
CA LEU A 15 -1.63 -11.30 0.00
C LEU A 15 -0.96 -11.29 1.38
N THR A 16 -1.33 -10.35 2.24
CA THR A 16 -0.72 -10.21 3.58
C THR A 16 -1.51 -10.93 4.67
N GLY A 17 -2.82 -11.15 4.46
CA GLY A 17 -3.73 -11.68 5.48
C GLY A 17 -4.00 -10.71 6.63
N LEU A 18 -3.54 -9.46 6.53
CA LEU A 18 -3.78 -8.42 7.52
C LEU A 18 -5.16 -7.79 7.32
N ASP A 19 -5.75 -7.30 8.40
CA ASP A 19 -7.00 -6.57 8.32
C ASP A 19 -6.84 -5.18 7.66
N THR A 20 -7.94 -4.65 7.14
CA THR A 20 -7.94 -3.36 6.44
C THR A 20 -7.33 -2.22 7.26
N PRO A 21 -7.64 -2.05 8.57
CA PRO A 21 -7.03 -1.01 9.39
C PRO A 21 -5.50 -1.14 9.51
N SER A 22 -4.97 -2.35 9.71
CA SER A 22 -3.52 -2.55 9.80
C SER A 22 -2.81 -2.24 8.48
N VAL A 23 -3.38 -2.70 7.36
CA VAL A 23 -2.82 -2.41 6.03
C VAL A 23 -2.80 -0.91 5.75
N LEU A 24 -3.90 -0.20 6.04
CA LEU A 24 -3.97 1.25 5.86
C LEU A 24 -2.97 1.99 6.74
N SER A 25 -2.82 1.58 8.01
CA SER A 25 -1.87 2.19 8.94
C SER A 25 -0.41 2.03 8.46
N VAL A 26 -0.04 0.83 8.01
CA VAL A 26 1.30 0.56 7.45
C VAL A 26 1.53 1.35 6.17
N LEU A 27 0.57 1.36 5.23
CA LEU A 27 0.71 2.09 3.98
C LEU A 27 0.83 3.60 4.18
N LEU A 28 0.06 4.17 5.12
CA LEU A 28 0.18 5.58 5.51
C LEU A 28 1.57 5.87 6.09
N THR A 29 2.08 5.00 6.97
CA THR A 29 3.41 5.16 7.55
C THR A 29 4.50 5.13 6.47
N LEU A 30 4.38 4.22 5.50
CA LEU A 30 5.30 4.13 4.37
C LEU A 30 5.19 5.35 3.44
N GLU A 31 4.00 5.90 3.24
CA GLU A 31 3.79 7.10 2.44
C GLU A 31 4.43 8.33 3.10
N LEU A 32 4.21 8.54 4.40
CA LEU A 32 4.82 9.62 5.17
C LEU A 32 6.35 9.52 5.23
N ALA A 33 6.89 8.29 5.25
CA ALA A 33 8.33 8.03 5.17
C ALA A 33 8.91 8.16 3.74
N GLY A 34 8.07 8.39 2.71
CA GLY A 34 8.51 8.52 1.33
C GLY A 34 8.87 7.18 0.66
N HIS A 35 8.38 6.05 1.17
CA HIS A 35 8.62 4.71 0.62
C HIS A 35 7.46 4.18 -0.24
N ALA A 36 6.27 4.76 -0.11
CA ALA A 36 5.10 4.42 -0.91
C ALA A 36 4.47 5.67 -1.54
N LEU A 37 3.72 5.47 -2.62
CA LEU A 37 2.92 6.50 -3.27
C LEU A 37 1.48 6.00 -3.39
N GLN A 38 0.52 6.79 -2.91
CA GLN A 38 -0.90 6.54 -3.13
C GLN A 38 -1.34 7.10 -4.48
N HIS A 39 -2.20 6.34 -5.16
CA HIS A 39 -2.85 6.71 -6.41
C HIS A 39 -4.38 6.74 -6.22
N PRO A 40 -5.12 7.44 -7.10
CA PRO A 40 -6.58 7.42 -7.08
C PRO A 40 -7.14 5.99 -7.09
N GLY A 41 -8.26 5.78 -6.38
CA GLY A 41 -8.90 4.46 -6.32
C GLY A 41 -8.22 3.45 -5.38
N LYS A 42 -7.49 3.91 -4.35
CA LYS A 42 -6.84 3.05 -3.32
C LYS A 42 -5.77 2.11 -3.89
N PHE A 43 -5.05 2.56 -4.91
CA PHE A 43 -3.88 1.89 -5.43
C PHE A 43 -2.60 2.44 -4.79
N PHE A 44 -1.60 1.57 -4.61
CA PHE A 44 -0.33 1.92 -3.99
C PHE A 44 0.84 1.33 -4.78
N SER A 45 1.91 2.11 -4.97
CA SER A 45 3.17 1.63 -5.53
C SER A 45 4.35 2.03 -4.64
N ARG A 46 5.50 1.37 -4.83
CA ARG A 46 6.74 1.74 -4.15
C ARG A 46 7.28 3.04 -4.74
N ARG A 47 7.66 3.97 -3.87
CA ARG A 47 8.40 5.18 -4.24
C ARG A 47 9.90 4.83 -4.31
N ILE A 48 10.54 5.16 -5.43
CA ILE A 48 11.97 4.96 -5.70
C ILE A 48 12.69 6.29 -5.61
#